data_AF-A0A369GQ73-F1
#
_entry.id   AF-A0A369GQ73-F1
#
_cell.length_a   1.000
_cell.length_b   1.000
_cell.length_c   1.000
_cell.angle_alpha   90.00
_cell.angle_beta   90.00
_cell.angle_gamma   90.00
#
_symmetry.space_group_name_H-M   'P 1'
#
loop_
_entity.id
_entity.type
_entity.pdbx_description
1 polymer ?
#
loop_
_entity_poly.entity_id
_entity_poly.type
_entity_poly.pdbx_seq_one_letter_code
_entity_poly.pdbx_strand_id
1 'polypeptide(L)'
;MTRRPSGLLLVDLQPDFTSSYHLPNSCLPSFISSVRLPAMTWTLSARDFVLGVVVGVVCSALVTAAVAFAVLRASAAYNLGHWKLNLKTPLDTMWMNLGRDEDGKPVRRFDEACLGLLREMLKTAGLLDRGSEAGAVAVLDLGFGCGDQTLALARLLEPKSSHLFRYVGLTLNRSQLRTAERRLRRELASPCGATSLALTLECFQLFCADAAKPASWSPAVRDAVLGLGGGVGVGGGATFAHRWLLALDCLYHFSPSRKPVFRFAAGRLDANLAAFDLILNSQASWWDTLLVRMVGLLMSCPLRTFLTEDRYRADMVECGYDPRSITIRDVSDDVFAGVADYLRRQEEALSFYGISIAGFKLAGRLFGWFDRSRVVKAVIVVGRTSGQPLTTSTAGG
;
A
#
# COMPACT_ATOMS: atom_id res chain seq x y z
N MET A 1 51.16 22.07 23.39
CA MET A 1 50.59 21.29 24.51
C MET A 1 49.71 20.18 23.93
N THR A 2 50.23 19.10 23.33
CA THR A 2 50.78 17.87 23.96
C THR A 2 49.92 17.30 25.09
N ARG A 3 49.14 16.25 24.78
CA ARG A 3 49.21 14.94 25.48
C ARG A 3 48.34 13.87 24.78
N ARG A 4 49.01 12.83 24.25
CA ARG A 4 48.54 11.43 24.22
C ARG A 4 48.52 10.86 25.66
N PRO A 5 47.82 9.75 25.94
CA PRO A 5 48.39 8.38 25.82
C PRO A 5 47.39 7.36 25.18
N SER A 6 47.84 6.38 24.37
CA SER A 6 48.26 5.00 24.73
C SER A 6 47.09 4.09 25.12
N GLY A 7 46.91 2.86 24.63
CA GLY A 7 47.74 2.00 23.78
C GLY A 7 46.90 0.81 23.31
N LEU A 8 47.21 0.35 22.10
CA LEU A 8 46.75 -0.89 21.50
C LEU A 8 47.34 -2.08 22.28
N LEU A 9 46.54 -3.08 22.62
CA LEU A 9 47.02 -4.39 23.05
C LEU A 9 46.43 -5.42 22.08
N LEU A 10 47.22 -5.78 21.07
CA LEU A 10 46.99 -6.93 20.20
C LEU A 10 47.33 -8.17 21.04
N VAL A 11 46.35 -9.05 21.25
CA VAL A 11 46.60 -10.39 21.79
C VAL A 11 46.67 -11.35 20.60
N ASP A 12 47.90 -11.77 20.31
CA ASP A 12 48.21 -12.91 19.44
C ASP A 12 47.65 -14.18 20.08
N LEU A 13 46.83 -14.93 19.32
CA LEU A 13 46.48 -16.31 19.64
C LEU A 13 46.94 -17.18 18.47
N GLN A 14 48.16 -17.70 18.59
CA GLN A 14 48.60 -18.90 17.86
C GLN A 14 47.80 -20.11 18.33
N PRO A 15 47.39 -21.01 17.42
CA PRO A 15 47.08 -22.38 17.77
C PRO A 15 48.26 -23.29 17.42
N ASP A 16 49.10 -23.59 18.42
CA ASP A 16 49.98 -24.76 18.43
C ASP A 16 49.22 -25.92 19.11
N PHE A 17 48.75 -26.89 18.33
CA PHE A 17 48.48 -28.24 18.83
C PHE A 17 48.69 -29.26 17.70
N THR A 18 49.96 -29.62 17.49
CA THR A 18 50.36 -30.89 16.89
C THR A 18 50.24 -31.99 17.96
N SER A 19 49.27 -32.90 17.82
CA SER A 19 49.25 -34.14 18.61
C SER A 19 49.38 -35.34 17.67
N SER A 20 50.61 -35.79 17.54
CA SER A 20 51.03 -37.02 16.87
C SER A 20 50.63 -38.22 17.75
N TYR A 21 49.73 -39.08 17.27
CA TYR A 21 49.48 -40.37 17.91
C TYR A 21 50.40 -41.43 17.31
N HIS A 22 51.40 -41.84 18.09
CA HIS A 22 52.19 -43.05 17.87
C HIS A 22 51.35 -44.29 18.22
N LEU A 23 51.17 -45.20 17.25
CA LEU A 23 50.72 -46.57 17.50
C LEU A 23 51.94 -47.45 17.82
N PRO A 24 51.95 -48.21 18.92
CA PRO A 24 52.94 -49.25 19.13
C PRO A 24 52.54 -50.54 18.42
N ASN A 25 53.48 -51.06 17.64
CA ASN A 25 53.49 -52.42 17.14
C ASN A 25 53.77 -53.43 18.29
N SER A 26 53.33 -54.67 18.05
CA SER A 26 53.73 -55.94 18.66
C SER A 26 53.22 -56.29 20.07
N CYS A 27 52.29 -57.26 20.12
CA CYS A 27 52.48 -58.56 20.78
C CYS A 27 51.30 -59.50 20.48
N LEU A 28 51.54 -60.50 19.63
CA LEU A 28 50.69 -61.68 19.43
C LEU A 28 50.90 -62.67 20.59
N PRO A 29 49.82 -63.32 21.06
CA PRO A 29 49.89 -64.74 21.31
C PRO A 29 48.83 -65.50 20.52
N SER A 30 49.31 -66.54 19.87
CA SER A 30 48.58 -67.58 19.17
C SER A 30 47.66 -68.32 20.15
N PHE A 31 46.34 -68.27 19.94
CA PHE A 31 45.43 -69.31 20.41
C PHE A 31 44.27 -69.45 19.41
N ILE A 32 44.45 -70.35 18.44
CA ILE A 32 43.37 -70.81 17.58
C ILE A 32 42.52 -71.76 18.42
N SER A 33 41.32 -71.31 18.79
CA SER A 33 40.22 -72.19 19.14
C SER A 33 39.02 -71.83 18.28
N SER A 34 38.57 -72.80 17.51
CA SER A 34 37.49 -72.73 16.54
C SER A 34 36.15 -72.46 17.22
N VAL A 35 35.68 -71.21 17.18
CA VAL A 35 34.26 -70.89 17.34
C VAL A 35 33.65 -70.82 15.94
N ARG A 36 32.92 -71.88 15.55
CA ARG A 36 32.03 -71.82 14.38
C ARG A 36 30.89 -70.87 14.71
N LEU A 37 30.99 -69.62 14.27
CA LEU A 37 29.84 -68.74 14.18
C LEU A 37 28.87 -69.36 13.16
N PRO A 38 27.57 -69.49 13.47
CA PRO A 38 26.60 -69.94 12.48
C PRO A 38 26.62 -68.96 11.31
N ALA A 39 26.72 -69.48 10.09
CA ALA A 39 26.58 -68.70 8.88
C ALA A 39 25.17 -68.08 8.87
N MET A 40 25.04 -66.84 9.34
CA MET A 40 23.83 -66.04 9.13
C MET A 40 23.75 -65.71 7.64
N THR A 41 23.02 -66.54 6.91
CA THR A 41 22.58 -66.23 5.55
C THR A 41 21.52 -65.16 5.63
N TRP A 42 21.92 -63.90 5.46
CA TRP A 42 21.00 -62.78 5.29
C TRP A 42 20.31 -62.93 3.93
N THR A 43 19.12 -63.51 3.90
CA THR A 43 18.27 -63.45 2.71
C THR A 43 17.61 -62.08 2.69
N LEU A 44 18.25 -61.11 2.04
CA LEU A 44 17.61 -59.82 1.74
C LEU A 44 16.42 -60.08 0.83
N SER A 45 15.21 -60.00 1.36
CA SER A 45 14.03 -60.05 0.51
C SER A 45 13.95 -58.76 -0.31
N ALA A 46 13.36 -58.84 -1.51
CA ALA A 46 13.10 -57.64 -2.32
C ALA A 46 12.31 -56.56 -1.54
N ARG A 47 11.50 -56.98 -0.55
CA ARG A 47 10.76 -56.10 0.35
C ARG A 47 11.67 -55.34 1.31
N ASP A 48 12.71 -55.98 1.84
CA ASP A 48 13.68 -55.35 2.75
C ASP A 48 14.57 -54.35 2.00
N PHE A 49 14.93 -54.66 0.76
CA PHE A 49 15.64 -53.72 -0.12
C PHE A 49 14.80 -52.48 -0.43
N VAL A 50 13.54 -52.66 -0.85
CA VAL A 50 12.61 -51.56 -1.14
C VAL A 50 12.36 -50.71 0.12
N LEU A 51 12.16 -51.35 1.27
CA LEU A 51 12.00 -50.65 2.54
C LEU A 51 13.26 -49.85 2.90
N GLY A 52 14.45 -50.42 2.70
CA GLY A 52 15.73 -49.73 2.90
C GLY A 52 15.90 -48.51 2.02
N VAL A 53 15.50 -48.59 0.74
CA VAL A 53 15.52 -47.45 -0.20
C VAL A 53 14.54 -46.36 0.25
N VAL A 54 13.31 -46.72 0.61
CA VAL A 54 12.30 -45.76 1.07
C VAL A 54 12.75 -45.05 2.35
N VAL A 55 13.25 -45.80 3.34
CA VAL A 55 13.79 -45.24 4.59
C VAL A 55 14.99 -44.34 4.31
N GLY A 56 15.90 -44.76 3.43
CA GLY A 56 17.05 -43.95 3.02
C GLY A 56 16.67 -42.63 2.38
N VAL A 57 15.66 -42.62 1.49
CA VAL A 57 15.14 -41.41 0.85
C VAL A 57 14.47 -40.48 1.87
N VAL A 58 13.62 -41.03 2.75
CA VAL A 58 12.93 -40.24 3.78
C VAL A 58 13.95 -39.63 4.77
N CYS A 59 14.91 -40.41 5.27
CA CYS A 59 15.96 -39.91 6.16
C CYS A 59 16.81 -38.84 5.47
N SER A 60 17.18 -39.02 4.20
CA SER A 60 17.95 -38.02 3.44
C SER A 60 17.17 -36.72 3.27
N ALA A 61 15.85 -36.80 2.98
CA ALA A 61 14.99 -35.63 2.88
C ALA A 61 14.86 -34.90 4.23
N LEU A 62 14.70 -35.63 5.33
CA LEU A 62 14.62 -35.06 6.67
C LEU A 62 15.93 -34.39 7.10
N VAL A 63 17.07 -35.01 6.85
CA VAL A 63 18.40 -34.43 7.13
C VAL A 63 18.61 -33.18 6.27
N THR A 64 18.26 -33.23 4.98
CA THR A 64 18.37 -32.06 4.09
C THR A 64 17.49 -30.91 4.58
N ALA A 65 16.25 -31.20 4.99
CA ALA A 65 15.34 -30.20 5.56
C ALA A 65 15.88 -29.62 6.89
N ALA A 66 16.44 -30.46 7.76
CA ALA A 66 17.03 -30.04 9.03
C ALA A 66 18.29 -29.17 8.83
N VAL A 67 19.17 -29.55 7.90
CA VAL A 67 20.35 -28.76 7.52
C VAL A 67 19.93 -27.44 6.88
N ALA A 68 18.97 -27.46 5.94
CA ALA A 68 18.43 -26.24 5.35
C ALA A 68 17.82 -25.32 6.42
N PHE A 69 17.02 -25.86 7.34
CA PHE A 69 16.44 -25.10 8.45
C PHE A 69 17.53 -24.54 9.40
N ALA A 70 18.56 -25.32 9.72
CA ALA A 70 19.67 -24.89 10.57
C ALA A 70 20.51 -23.80 9.90
N VAL A 71 20.81 -23.92 8.61
CA VAL A 71 21.52 -22.90 7.82
C VAL A 71 20.69 -21.63 7.69
N LEU A 72 19.40 -21.75 7.40
CA LEU A 72 18.47 -20.61 7.37
C LEU A 72 18.40 -19.91 8.75
N ARG A 73 18.36 -20.67 9.84
CA ARG A 73 18.31 -20.13 11.20
C ARG A 73 19.65 -19.54 11.67
N ALA A 74 20.78 -20.13 11.31
CA ALA A 74 22.11 -19.60 11.60
C ALA A 74 22.38 -18.30 10.83
N SER A 75 21.95 -18.22 9.56
CA SER A 75 21.99 -16.97 8.78
C SER A 75 21.13 -15.86 9.41
N ALA A 76 20.04 -16.21 10.10
CA ALA A 76 19.14 -15.26 10.74
C ALA A 76 19.70 -14.66 12.05
N ALA A 77 20.60 -15.36 12.76
CA ALA A 77 21.11 -14.93 14.07
C ALA A 77 22.20 -13.84 13.98
N TYR A 78 22.95 -13.77 12.88
CA TYR A 78 24.03 -12.80 12.64
C TYR A 78 23.81 -11.92 11.40
N ASN A 79 22.57 -11.81 10.92
CA ASN A 79 22.24 -10.88 9.84
C ASN A 79 22.12 -9.43 10.36
N LEU A 80 22.02 -8.46 9.45
CA LEU A 80 21.80 -7.04 9.73
C LEU A 80 20.42 -6.73 10.36
N GLY A 81 19.71 -7.72 10.92
CA GLY A 81 18.36 -7.64 11.45
C GLY A 81 18.17 -6.66 12.62
N HIS A 82 19.25 -6.17 13.23
CA HIS A 82 19.26 -5.11 14.23
C HIS A 82 18.76 -3.75 13.70
N TRP A 83 18.61 -3.58 12.38
CA TRP A 83 17.90 -2.43 11.80
C TRP A 83 16.50 -2.24 12.42
N LYS A 84 15.82 -3.33 12.79
CA LYS A 84 14.48 -3.31 13.42
C LYS A 84 14.47 -2.57 14.76
N LEU A 85 15.57 -2.65 15.52
CA LEU A 85 15.73 -1.96 16.81
C LEU A 85 15.98 -0.46 16.63
N ASN A 86 16.47 -0.06 15.45
CA ASN A 86 16.80 1.33 15.12
C ASN A 86 15.70 2.05 14.35
N LEU A 87 14.60 1.35 14.02
CA LEU A 87 13.44 1.95 13.38
C LEU A 87 12.73 2.88 14.36
N LYS A 88 12.67 4.17 14.05
CA LYS A 88 11.92 5.15 14.84
C LYS A 88 10.43 4.91 14.65
N THR A 89 9.70 4.80 15.76
CA THR A 89 8.25 4.67 15.76
C THR A 89 7.62 5.81 16.55
N PRO A 90 6.43 6.28 16.17
CA PRO A 90 5.66 5.88 14.97
C PRO A 90 6.35 6.34 13.67
N LEU A 91 6.07 5.64 12.55
CA LEU A 91 6.55 6.07 11.24
C LEU A 91 5.88 7.41 10.87
N ASP A 92 6.66 8.32 10.28
CA ASP A 92 6.20 9.66 9.90
C ASP A 92 5.10 9.61 8.86
N THR A 93 5.12 8.61 7.96
CA THR A 93 4.10 8.38 6.94
C THR A 93 3.92 6.90 6.68
N MET A 94 2.71 6.50 6.29
CA MET A 94 2.42 5.18 5.72
C MET A 94 1.57 5.33 4.45
N TRP A 95 1.76 6.45 3.74
CA TRP A 95 1.04 6.75 2.51
C TRP A 95 1.43 5.74 1.43
N MET A 96 0.44 5.06 0.86
CA MET A 96 0.62 3.98 -0.11
C MET A 96 -0.35 4.14 -1.29
N ASN A 97 -0.35 5.31 -1.91
CA ASN A 97 -1.01 5.52 -3.20
C ASN A 97 0.07 5.63 -4.28
N LEU A 98 -0.33 5.52 -5.54
CA LEU A 98 0.45 6.07 -6.65
C LEU A 98 0.72 7.56 -6.40
N GLY A 99 1.79 8.07 -6.98
CA GLY A 99 2.24 9.44 -6.74
C GLY A 99 2.84 10.05 -8.00
N ARG A 100 2.88 11.38 -8.01
CA ARG A 100 3.56 12.18 -9.04
C ARG A 100 4.32 13.31 -8.37
N ASP A 101 5.47 13.66 -8.93
CA ASP A 101 6.21 14.84 -8.50
C ASP A 101 5.55 16.12 -9.04
N GLU A 102 5.84 17.25 -8.41
CA GLU A 102 5.61 18.56 -8.99
C GLU A 102 6.73 18.80 -10.03
N ASP A 103 6.36 19.21 -11.25
CA ASP A 103 7.28 19.53 -12.34
C ASP A 103 7.98 18.34 -13.05
N GLY A 104 7.46 17.11 -12.96
CA GLY A 104 7.98 15.96 -13.72
C GLY A 104 9.39 15.52 -13.30
N LYS A 105 9.83 15.91 -12.10
CA LYS A 105 11.11 15.49 -11.52
C LYS A 105 11.03 14.05 -10.98
N PRO A 106 12.18 13.37 -10.80
CA PRO A 106 12.18 12.03 -10.25
C PRO A 106 11.72 12.01 -8.79
N VAL A 107 10.72 11.17 -8.49
CA VAL A 107 10.21 10.97 -7.13
C VAL A 107 11.33 10.58 -6.16
N ARG A 108 11.73 11.50 -5.28
CA ARG A 108 12.74 11.24 -4.24
C ARG A 108 12.12 10.70 -2.96
N ARG A 109 10.95 11.20 -2.62
CA ARG A 109 10.20 10.85 -1.42
C ARG A 109 8.78 10.45 -1.81
N PHE A 110 8.39 9.26 -1.37
CA PHE A 110 7.12 8.67 -1.79
C PHE A 110 5.91 9.45 -1.27
N ASP A 111 5.99 9.94 -0.04
CA ASP A 111 4.98 10.79 0.58
C ASP A 111 4.77 12.11 -0.16
N GLU A 112 5.85 12.73 -0.65
CA GLU A 112 5.78 13.95 -1.46
C GLU A 112 5.08 13.69 -2.80
N ALA A 113 5.35 12.55 -3.44
CA ALA A 113 4.68 12.18 -4.68
C ALA A 113 3.19 11.86 -4.49
N CYS A 114 2.83 11.16 -3.40
CA CYS A 114 1.43 10.94 -3.04
C CYS A 114 0.70 12.26 -2.78
N LEU A 115 1.35 13.20 -2.09
CA LEU A 115 0.82 14.54 -1.84
C LEU A 115 0.65 15.33 -3.15
N GLY A 116 1.62 15.25 -4.07
CA GLY A 116 1.54 15.88 -5.38
C GLY A 116 0.36 15.37 -6.20
N LEU A 117 0.08 14.06 -6.16
CA LEU A 117 -1.09 13.48 -6.82
C LEU A 117 -2.40 13.96 -6.20
N LEU A 118 -2.49 13.97 -4.87
CA LEU A 118 -3.67 14.51 -4.17
C LEU A 118 -3.89 15.97 -4.54
N ARG A 119 -2.85 16.80 -4.50
CA ARG A 119 -2.92 18.23 -4.84
C ARG A 119 -3.42 18.43 -6.26
N GLU A 120 -2.88 17.68 -7.21
CA GLU A 120 -3.32 17.75 -8.60
C GLU A 120 -4.79 17.34 -8.77
N MET A 121 -5.23 16.26 -8.10
CA MET A 121 -6.63 15.83 -8.13
C MET A 121 -7.54 16.95 -7.60
N LEU A 122 -7.18 17.58 -6.48
CA LEU A 122 -7.94 18.69 -5.89
C LEU A 122 -7.91 19.95 -6.79
N LYS A 123 -6.78 20.24 -7.43
CA LYS A 123 -6.66 21.32 -8.42
C LYS A 123 -7.57 21.08 -9.63
N THR A 124 -7.57 19.85 -10.16
CA THR A 124 -8.45 19.45 -11.28
C THR A 124 -9.93 19.54 -10.88
N ALA A 125 -10.26 19.24 -9.62
CA ALA A 125 -11.58 19.42 -9.05
C ALA A 125 -11.97 20.90 -8.82
N GLY A 126 -11.01 21.82 -8.96
CA GLY A 126 -11.18 23.24 -8.67
C GLY A 126 -11.36 23.52 -7.19
N LEU A 127 -10.79 22.71 -6.30
CA LEU A 127 -10.89 22.83 -4.84
C LEU A 127 -9.82 23.73 -4.22
N LEU A 128 -8.66 23.90 -4.86
CA LEU A 128 -7.53 24.67 -4.31
C LEU A 128 -7.53 26.14 -4.75
N ASP A 129 -8.03 26.45 -5.94
CA ASP A 129 -7.94 27.81 -6.53
C ASP A 129 -9.12 28.73 -6.13
N ARG A 130 -9.79 28.47 -5.01
CA ARG A 130 -11.06 29.14 -4.64
C ARG A 130 -10.91 30.42 -3.81
N GLY A 131 -9.71 30.76 -3.39
CA GLY A 131 -9.45 31.94 -2.56
C GLY A 131 -10.30 32.00 -1.30
N SER A 132 -10.57 33.22 -0.80
CA SER A 132 -11.34 33.44 0.43
C SER A 132 -12.84 33.09 0.38
N GLU A 133 -13.36 32.71 -0.79
CA GLU A 133 -14.76 32.35 -1.04
C GLU A 133 -15.03 30.85 -1.01
N ALA A 134 -14.07 30.02 -0.58
CA ALA A 134 -14.30 28.58 -0.41
C ALA A 134 -15.41 28.34 0.63
N GLY A 135 -16.66 28.18 0.16
CA GLY A 135 -17.81 27.85 0.98
C GLY A 135 -17.61 26.52 1.71
N ALA A 136 -18.47 26.24 2.69
CA ALA A 136 -18.37 25.05 3.54
C ALA A 136 -18.24 23.76 2.71
N VAL A 137 -17.22 22.93 3.03
CA VAL A 137 -16.88 21.70 2.31
C VAL A 137 -17.19 20.47 3.16
N ALA A 138 -17.91 19.52 2.57
CA ALA A 138 -18.15 18.20 3.10
C ALA A 138 -17.50 17.14 2.21
N VAL A 139 -16.78 16.20 2.82
CA VAL A 139 -16.02 15.16 2.12
C VAL A 139 -16.44 13.78 2.60
N LEU A 140 -16.78 12.90 1.66
CA LEU A 140 -16.82 11.46 1.83
C LEU A 140 -15.58 10.86 1.16
N ASP A 141 -14.60 10.42 1.96
CA ASP A 141 -13.37 9.81 1.46
C ASP A 141 -13.45 8.28 1.47
N LEU A 142 -13.27 7.69 0.29
CA LEU A 142 -13.30 6.26 0.06
C LEU A 142 -11.89 5.70 0.10
N GLY A 143 -11.56 4.95 1.16
CA GLY A 143 -10.26 4.30 1.31
C GLY A 143 -9.17 5.24 1.82
N PHE A 144 -9.42 5.94 2.93
CA PHE A 144 -8.48 6.91 3.52
C PHE A 144 -7.13 6.34 4.02
N GLY A 145 -6.94 5.02 3.93
CA GLY A 145 -5.72 4.33 4.33
C GLY A 145 -5.30 4.65 5.76
N CYS A 146 -4.03 4.98 5.95
CA CYS A 146 -3.44 5.27 7.26
C CYS A 146 -3.68 6.71 7.77
N GLY A 147 -4.49 7.51 7.06
CA GLY A 147 -4.85 8.87 7.44
C GLY A 147 -3.90 9.97 6.95
N ASP A 148 -2.87 9.62 6.16
CA ASP A 148 -1.96 10.59 5.54
C ASP A 148 -2.74 11.55 4.61
N GLN A 149 -3.58 11.01 3.72
CA GLN A 149 -4.42 11.82 2.83
C GLN A 149 -5.49 12.63 3.58
N THR A 150 -6.01 12.12 4.70
CA THR A 150 -7.01 12.82 5.53
C THR A 150 -6.49 14.15 6.04
N LEU A 151 -5.26 14.13 6.59
CA LEU A 151 -4.61 15.34 7.12
C LEU A 151 -4.10 16.24 6.01
N ALA A 152 -3.52 15.67 4.96
CA ALA A 152 -3.08 16.42 3.79
C ALA A 152 -4.25 17.19 3.14
N LEU A 153 -5.41 16.55 3.00
CA LEU A 153 -6.62 17.19 2.49
C LEU A 153 -7.05 18.37 3.36
N ALA A 154 -7.15 18.18 4.67
CA ALA A 154 -7.54 19.27 5.59
C ALA A 154 -6.55 20.45 5.54
N ARG A 155 -5.25 20.17 5.40
CA ARG A 155 -4.20 21.19 5.23
C ARG A 155 -4.25 21.89 3.88
N LEU A 156 -4.57 21.20 2.80
CA LEU A 156 -4.66 21.80 1.46
C LEU A 156 -5.93 22.64 1.28
N LEU A 157 -7.02 22.27 1.95
CA LEU A 157 -8.29 23.01 1.88
C LEU A 157 -8.34 24.22 2.83
N GLU A 158 -7.46 24.27 3.83
CA GLU A 158 -7.34 25.36 4.82
C GLU A 158 -8.69 25.92 5.32
N PRO A 159 -9.60 25.08 5.84
CA PRO A 159 -10.90 25.57 6.29
C PRO A 159 -10.75 26.54 7.45
N LYS A 160 -11.41 27.69 7.34
CA LYS A 160 -11.32 28.79 8.33
C LYS A 160 -11.91 28.44 9.71
N SER A 161 -12.80 27.44 9.78
CA SER A 161 -13.39 26.96 11.03
C SER A 161 -13.96 25.55 10.90
N SER A 162 -14.16 24.89 12.05
CA SER A 162 -14.81 23.58 12.14
C SER A 162 -16.22 23.51 11.52
N HIS A 163 -16.94 24.63 11.42
CA HIS A 163 -18.28 24.66 10.82
C HIS A 163 -18.25 24.63 9.29
N LEU A 164 -17.11 24.98 8.68
CA LEU A 164 -16.92 25.02 7.24
C LEU A 164 -16.32 23.73 6.70
N PHE A 165 -16.08 22.73 7.55
CA PHE A 165 -15.45 21.48 7.13
C PHE A 165 -16.03 20.26 7.84
N ARG A 166 -16.43 19.27 7.04
CA ARG A 166 -16.84 17.96 7.54
C ARG A 166 -16.21 16.86 6.71
N TYR A 167 -15.74 15.82 7.38
CA TYR A 167 -15.07 14.70 6.75
C TYR A 167 -15.60 13.38 7.31
N VAL A 168 -16.02 12.49 6.40
CA VAL A 168 -16.30 11.09 6.71
C VAL A 168 -15.38 10.22 5.87
N GLY A 169 -14.56 9.40 6.52
CA GLY A 169 -13.65 8.46 5.86
C GLY A 169 -14.10 7.03 6.06
N LEU A 170 -14.04 6.22 4.99
CA LEU A 170 -14.27 4.78 5.04
C LEU A 170 -12.99 4.00 4.69
N THR A 171 -12.71 2.92 5.42
CA THR A 171 -11.68 1.92 5.05
C THR A 171 -12.20 0.51 5.33
N LEU A 172 -11.68 -0.50 4.63
CA LEU A 172 -11.93 -1.91 4.94
C LEU A 172 -11.01 -2.45 6.04
N ASN A 173 -9.94 -1.73 6.39
CA ASN A 173 -8.89 -2.24 7.26
C ASN A 173 -8.94 -1.57 8.65
N ARG A 174 -9.24 -2.36 9.70
CA ARG A 174 -9.28 -1.86 11.08
C ARG A 174 -7.95 -1.34 11.60
N SER A 175 -6.81 -1.88 11.15
CA SER A 175 -5.50 -1.39 11.57
C SER A 175 -5.17 -0.04 10.93
N GLN A 176 -5.61 0.18 9.69
CA GLN A 176 -5.56 1.49 9.04
C GLN A 176 -6.42 2.52 9.79
N LEU A 177 -7.67 2.19 10.11
CA LEU A 177 -8.56 3.02 10.93
C LEU A 177 -7.90 3.44 12.26
N ARG A 178 -7.43 2.46 13.06
CA ARG A 178 -6.76 2.75 14.34
C ARG A 178 -5.51 3.62 14.19
N THR A 179 -4.82 3.53 13.07
CA THR A 179 -3.64 4.35 12.83
C THR A 179 -4.03 5.76 12.44
N ALA A 180 -4.97 5.92 11.52
CA ALA A 180 -5.50 7.23 11.12
C ALA A 180 -6.06 7.99 12.32
N GLU A 181 -6.84 7.36 13.18
CA GLU A 181 -7.37 8.01 14.39
C GLU A 181 -6.27 8.47 15.35
N ARG A 182 -5.24 7.64 15.59
CA ARG A 182 -4.10 8.02 16.46
C ARG A 182 -3.32 9.19 15.88
N ARG A 183 -3.11 9.18 14.56
CA ARG A 183 -2.43 10.25 13.84
C ARG A 183 -3.22 11.55 13.93
N LEU A 184 -4.52 11.51 13.65
CA LEU A 184 -5.41 12.66 13.74
C LEU A 184 -5.46 13.26 15.15
N ARG A 185 -5.62 12.43 16.18
CA ARG A 185 -5.60 12.90 17.58
C ARG A 185 -4.28 13.59 17.93
N ARG A 186 -3.14 13.05 17.50
CA ARG A 186 -1.82 13.66 17.76
C ARG A 186 -1.67 15.02 17.08
N GLU A 187 -2.06 15.10 15.82
CA GLU A 187 -1.94 16.33 15.02
C GLU A 187 -2.83 17.44 15.57
N LEU A 188 -4.07 17.13 15.94
CA LEU A 188 -5.00 18.12 16.50
C LEU A 188 -4.70 18.47 17.96
N ALA A 189 -4.01 17.62 18.72
CA ALA A 189 -3.61 17.91 20.11
C ALA A 189 -2.27 18.66 20.23
N SER A 190 -1.50 18.76 19.14
CA SER A 190 -0.19 19.42 19.17
C SER A 190 -0.37 20.94 19.36
N PRO A 191 0.29 21.58 20.34
CA PRO A 191 0.17 23.01 20.60
C PRO A 191 0.49 23.83 19.34
N CYS A 192 -0.26 24.92 19.12
CA CYS A 192 -0.15 25.83 17.98
C CYS A 192 1.31 26.07 17.53
N GLY A 193 1.73 25.37 16.48
CA GLY A 193 2.80 25.81 15.58
C GLY A 193 2.18 26.47 14.33
N ALA A 194 3.02 26.96 13.42
CA ALA A 194 2.63 27.67 12.20
C ALA A 194 1.72 26.87 11.22
N THR A 195 1.43 25.60 11.51
CA THR A 195 0.62 24.66 10.70
C THR A 195 -0.59 24.10 11.46
N SER A 196 -1.02 24.72 12.55
CA SER A 196 -2.18 24.24 13.33
C SER A 196 -3.48 24.41 12.53
N LEU A 197 -4.20 23.31 12.32
CA LEU A 197 -5.53 23.32 11.70
C LEU A 197 -6.53 23.93 12.68
N ALA A 198 -7.33 24.91 12.24
CA ALA A 198 -8.45 25.47 13.00
C ALA A 198 -9.67 24.52 13.04
N LEU A 199 -9.41 23.23 13.27
CA LEU A 199 -10.39 22.14 13.21
C LEU A 199 -10.39 21.37 14.53
N THR A 200 -11.58 20.91 14.91
CA THR A 200 -11.76 20.01 16.05
C THR A 200 -11.82 18.57 15.59
N LEU A 201 -11.56 17.63 16.49
CA LEU A 201 -11.65 16.19 16.19
C LEU A 201 -13.04 15.79 15.67
N GLU A 202 -14.08 16.51 16.09
CA GLU A 202 -15.48 16.30 15.69
C GLU A 202 -15.73 16.53 14.19
N CYS A 203 -14.87 17.28 13.50
CA CYS A 203 -14.95 17.45 12.05
C CYS A 203 -14.72 16.14 11.28
N PHE A 204 -14.09 15.15 11.92
CA PHE A 204 -13.65 13.92 11.29
C PHE A 204 -14.37 12.71 11.90
N GLN A 205 -15.01 11.92 11.06
CA GLN A 205 -15.61 10.65 11.43
C GLN A 205 -15.02 9.54 10.55
N LEU A 206 -14.29 8.61 11.17
CA LEU A 206 -13.61 7.53 10.45
C LEU A 206 -14.27 6.19 10.78
N PHE A 207 -14.53 5.37 9.77
CA PHE A 207 -15.21 4.10 9.94
C PHE A 207 -14.53 2.95 9.18
N CYS A 208 -14.68 1.75 9.74
CA CYS A 208 -14.36 0.52 9.04
C CYS A 208 -15.63 0.01 8.33
N ALA A 209 -15.78 0.30 7.04
CA ALA A 209 -16.95 -0.08 6.24
C ALA A 209 -16.59 -0.29 4.76
N ASP A 210 -17.37 -1.14 4.08
CA ASP A 210 -17.21 -1.38 2.64
C ASP A 210 -17.81 -0.22 1.83
N ALA A 211 -16.93 0.67 1.35
CA ALA A 211 -17.31 1.80 0.51
C ALA A 211 -18.02 1.37 -0.79
N ALA A 212 -17.73 0.19 -1.34
CA ALA A 212 -18.37 -0.29 -2.57
C ALA A 212 -19.83 -0.72 -2.34
N LYS A 213 -20.25 -0.92 -1.09
CA LYS A 213 -21.57 -1.46 -0.73
C LYS A 213 -22.30 -0.58 0.30
N PRO A 214 -22.82 0.59 -0.09
CA PRO A 214 -23.60 1.44 0.81
C PRO A 214 -24.76 0.76 1.54
N ALA A 215 -25.39 -0.24 0.91
CA ALA A 215 -26.45 -1.02 1.52
C ALA A 215 -26.01 -1.83 2.76
N SER A 216 -24.71 -2.16 2.86
CA SER A 216 -24.12 -2.92 3.97
C SER A 216 -23.71 -2.05 5.17
N TRP A 217 -23.78 -0.72 5.05
CA TRP A 217 -23.38 0.19 6.12
C TRP A 217 -24.30 0.06 7.33
N SER A 218 -23.68 0.00 8.51
CA SER A 218 -24.38 0.09 9.79
C SER A 218 -25.11 1.43 9.92
N PRO A 219 -26.12 1.54 10.82
CA PRO A 219 -26.83 2.79 11.06
C PRO A 219 -25.88 3.96 11.33
N ALA A 220 -24.89 3.78 12.21
CA ALA A 220 -23.93 4.84 12.55
C ALA A 220 -23.14 5.36 11.33
N VAL A 221 -22.67 4.46 10.44
CA VAL A 221 -21.97 4.87 9.21
C VAL A 221 -22.92 5.61 8.29
N ARG A 222 -24.14 5.08 8.11
CA ARG A 222 -25.15 5.67 7.25
C ARG A 222 -25.56 7.07 7.70
N ASP A 223 -25.79 7.25 9.00
CA ASP A 223 -26.19 8.52 9.59
C ASP A 223 -25.06 9.56 9.46
N ALA A 224 -23.82 9.17 9.74
CA ALA A 224 -22.66 10.05 9.56
C ALA A 224 -22.49 10.49 8.10
N VAL A 225 -22.65 9.58 7.14
CA VAL A 225 -22.55 9.88 5.71
C VAL A 225 -23.72 10.74 5.23
N LEU A 226 -24.97 10.40 5.59
CA LEU A 226 -26.15 11.20 5.22
C LEU A 226 -26.12 12.60 5.84
N GLY A 227 -25.48 12.75 7.00
CA GLY A 227 -25.22 14.06 7.62
C GLY A 227 -24.41 15.02 6.74
N LEU A 228 -23.63 14.51 5.77
CA LEU A 228 -22.94 15.36 4.78
C LEU A 228 -23.91 16.02 3.78
N GLY A 229 -25.09 15.42 3.55
CA GLY A 229 -26.10 15.91 2.63
C GLY A 229 -26.83 17.17 3.11
N GLY A 230 -26.73 17.53 4.39
CA GLY A 230 -27.36 18.74 4.94
C GLY A 230 -28.89 18.65 5.14
N GLY A 231 -29.41 17.46 5.46
CA GLY A 231 -30.83 17.28 5.75
C GLY A 231 -31.29 17.93 7.07
N VAL A 232 -32.52 18.45 7.07
CA VAL A 232 -33.23 19.05 8.21
C VAL A 232 -33.42 18.01 9.32
N GLY A 233 -32.64 18.10 10.40
CA GLY A 233 -32.79 17.19 11.56
C GLY A 233 -31.87 17.54 12.73
N VAL A 234 -32.46 18.19 13.74
CA VAL A 234 -31.97 18.45 15.11
C VAL A 234 -30.63 19.17 15.22
N GLY A 235 -30.68 20.50 15.03
CA GLY A 235 -29.59 21.41 15.43
C GLY A 235 -28.99 22.21 14.29
N GLY A 236 -29.79 23.07 13.63
CA GLY A 236 -29.29 24.18 12.80
C GLY A 236 -28.12 23.85 11.85
N GLY A 237 -28.16 22.68 11.20
CA GLY A 237 -27.02 22.11 10.48
C GLY A 237 -26.54 22.99 9.33
N ALA A 238 -25.23 23.25 9.31
CA ALA A 238 -24.58 24.00 8.23
C ALA A 238 -24.88 23.35 6.87
N THR A 239 -25.38 24.14 5.93
CA THR A 239 -25.50 23.75 4.53
C THR A 239 -24.11 23.78 3.90
N PHE A 240 -23.55 22.61 3.59
CA PHE A 240 -22.28 22.53 2.86
C PHE A 240 -22.50 22.93 1.41
N ALA A 241 -21.90 24.04 0.99
CA ALA A 241 -21.95 24.52 -0.39
C ALA A 241 -21.32 23.52 -1.37
N HIS A 242 -20.33 22.75 -0.89
CA HIS A 242 -19.61 21.80 -1.71
C HIS A 242 -19.52 20.45 -1.03
N ARG A 243 -19.98 19.42 -1.72
CA ARG A 243 -19.94 18.05 -1.25
C ARG A 243 -19.14 17.22 -2.24
N TRP A 244 -18.18 16.45 -1.74
CA TRP A 244 -17.26 15.70 -2.57
C TRP A 244 -17.16 14.25 -2.12
N LEU A 245 -17.34 13.35 -3.07
CA LEU A 245 -16.86 11.98 -3.01
C LEU A 245 -15.40 11.97 -3.46
N LEU A 246 -14.50 11.62 -2.56
CA LEU A 246 -13.07 11.47 -2.85
C LEU A 246 -12.68 10.01 -2.90
N ALA A 247 -11.84 9.66 -3.88
CA ALA A 247 -11.28 8.32 -3.97
C ALA A 247 -9.90 8.36 -4.62
N LEU A 248 -8.86 8.31 -3.79
CA LEU A 248 -7.47 8.33 -4.24
C LEU A 248 -6.95 6.90 -4.38
N ASP A 249 -6.75 6.44 -5.61
CA ASP A 249 -6.04 5.18 -5.94
C ASP A 249 -6.65 3.94 -5.26
N CYS A 250 -7.98 3.81 -5.30
CA CYS A 250 -8.69 2.73 -4.61
C CYS A 250 -9.89 2.15 -5.36
N LEU A 251 -10.51 2.90 -6.28
CA LEU A 251 -11.77 2.52 -6.92
C LEU A 251 -11.67 1.25 -7.76
N TYR A 252 -10.49 0.96 -8.32
CA TYR A 252 -10.23 -0.29 -9.03
C TYR A 252 -10.28 -1.53 -8.11
N HIS A 253 -10.22 -1.39 -6.79
CA HIS A 253 -10.46 -2.51 -5.87
C HIS A 253 -11.94 -2.79 -5.58
N PHE A 254 -12.88 -1.98 -6.09
CA PHE A 254 -14.28 -2.05 -5.69
C PHE A 254 -15.00 -3.24 -6.34
N SER A 255 -15.73 -4.01 -5.52
CA SER A 255 -16.49 -5.17 -5.97
C SER A 255 -17.95 -5.11 -5.47
N PRO A 256 -18.95 -5.36 -6.32
CA PRO A 256 -18.82 -5.79 -7.72
C PRO A 256 -18.57 -4.64 -8.73
N SER A 257 -18.74 -3.38 -8.32
CA SER A 257 -18.48 -2.20 -9.15
C SER A 257 -18.41 -0.92 -8.31
N ARG A 258 -18.01 0.20 -8.93
CA ARG A 258 -18.01 1.56 -8.35
C ARG A 258 -19.42 2.19 -8.29
N LYS A 259 -20.38 1.66 -9.06
CA LYS A 259 -21.70 2.27 -9.29
C LYS A 259 -22.55 2.46 -8.03
N PRO A 260 -22.61 1.53 -7.06
CA PRO A 260 -23.44 1.71 -5.89
C PRO A 260 -23.08 2.96 -5.09
N VAL A 261 -21.79 3.21 -4.89
CA VAL A 261 -21.33 4.41 -4.16
C VAL A 261 -21.47 5.67 -4.99
N PHE A 262 -21.24 5.61 -6.29
CA PHE A 262 -21.46 6.74 -7.19
C PHE A 262 -22.92 7.19 -7.19
N ARG A 263 -23.86 6.25 -7.32
CA ARG A 263 -25.30 6.51 -7.27
C ARG A 263 -25.75 7.02 -5.92
N PHE A 264 -25.17 6.48 -4.83
CA PHE A 264 -25.46 6.97 -3.48
C PHE A 264 -24.98 8.42 -3.32
N ALA A 265 -23.75 8.73 -3.71
CA ALA A 265 -23.18 10.07 -3.58
C ALA A 265 -23.94 11.10 -4.41
N ALA A 266 -24.19 10.83 -5.69
CA ALA A 266 -24.94 11.74 -6.54
C ALA A 266 -26.41 11.87 -6.10
N GLY A 267 -27.10 10.76 -5.83
CA GLY A 267 -28.54 10.76 -5.57
C GLY A 267 -28.96 11.08 -4.14
N ARG A 268 -28.11 10.82 -3.13
CA ARG A 268 -28.45 11.05 -1.71
C ARG A 268 -27.68 12.21 -1.09
N LEU A 269 -26.49 12.52 -1.58
CA LEU A 269 -25.66 13.59 -1.03
C LEU A 269 -25.56 14.80 -1.96
N ASP A 270 -25.95 14.69 -3.23
CA ASP A 270 -25.63 15.71 -4.25
C ASP A 270 -24.13 16.04 -4.24
N ALA A 271 -23.30 14.99 -4.18
CA ALA A 271 -21.85 15.12 -4.09
C ALA A 271 -21.18 14.99 -5.46
N ASN A 272 -20.26 15.91 -5.75
CA ASN A 272 -19.35 15.84 -6.88
C ASN A 272 -18.33 14.70 -6.67
N LEU A 273 -17.73 14.18 -7.74
CA LEU A 273 -16.66 13.19 -7.68
C LEU A 273 -15.32 13.86 -7.97
N ALA A 274 -14.31 13.56 -7.16
CA ALA A 274 -12.91 13.70 -7.55
C ALA A 274 -12.15 12.43 -7.17
N ALA A 275 -11.55 11.78 -8.16
CA ALA A 275 -10.88 10.51 -7.98
C ALA A 275 -9.59 10.43 -8.80
N PHE A 276 -8.68 9.59 -8.33
CA PHE A 276 -7.61 9.03 -9.14
C PHE A 276 -7.87 7.54 -9.29
N ASP A 277 -7.79 7.04 -10.52
CA ASP A 277 -8.12 5.65 -10.84
C ASP A 277 -7.24 5.11 -11.99
N LEU A 278 -7.31 3.81 -12.17
CA LEU A 278 -6.64 3.09 -13.24
C LEU A 278 -7.70 2.59 -14.24
N ILE A 279 -7.52 2.91 -15.52
CA ILE A 279 -8.45 2.54 -16.60
C ILE A 279 -7.73 1.81 -17.73
N LEU A 280 -8.44 0.99 -18.51
CA LEU A 280 -7.91 0.38 -19.72
C LEU A 280 -7.83 1.41 -20.84
N ASN A 281 -6.72 1.38 -21.57
CA ASN A 281 -6.62 2.07 -22.83
C ASN A 281 -7.50 1.35 -23.87
N SER A 282 -8.44 2.06 -24.49
CA SER A 282 -9.33 1.49 -25.52
C SER A 282 -8.57 1.05 -26.79
N GLN A 283 -7.38 1.59 -27.00
CA GLN A 283 -6.49 1.23 -28.11
C GLN A 283 -5.54 0.07 -27.76
N ALA A 284 -5.60 -0.46 -26.55
CA ALA A 284 -4.77 -1.60 -26.16
C ALA A 284 -5.11 -2.85 -26.98
N SER A 285 -4.09 -3.66 -27.28
CA SER A 285 -4.34 -4.94 -27.90
C SER A 285 -5.21 -5.83 -27.00
N TRP A 286 -5.98 -6.72 -27.61
CA TRP A 286 -6.79 -7.67 -26.85
C TRP A 286 -5.93 -8.63 -26.01
N TRP A 287 -4.70 -8.90 -26.44
CA TRP A 287 -3.70 -9.68 -25.69
C TRP A 287 -3.23 -8.95 -24.45
N ASP A 288 -2.88 -7.67 -24.56
CA ASP A 288 -2.47 -6.86 -23.40
C ASP A 288 -3.64 -6.70 -22.42
N THR A 289 -4.86 -6.53 -22.93
CA THR A 289 -6.08 -6.50 -22.13
C THR A 289 -6.31 -7.80 -21.36
N LEU A 290 -6.12 -8.95 -22.02
CA LEU A 290 -6.21 -10.25 -21.36
C LEU A 290 -5.13 -10.39 -20.28
N LEU A 291 -3.90 -9.98 -20.57
CA LEU A 291 -2.79 -10.01 -19.62
C LEU A 291 -3.06 -9.14 -18.39
N VAL A 292 -3.56 -7.91 -18.56
CA VAL A 292 -3.95 -7.02 -17.45
C VAL A 292 -5.02 -7.68 -16.57
N ARG A 293 -6.00 -8.36 -17.15
CA ARG A 293 -7.03 -9.06 -16.36
C ARG A 293 -6.44 -10.21 -15.54
N MET A 294 -5.50 -10.96 -16.12
CA MET A 294 -4.80 -12.04 -15.41
C MET A 294 -3.93 -11.48 -14.26
N VAL A 295 -3.17 -10.42 -14.53
CA VAL A 295 -2.36 -9.75 -13.51
C VAL A 295 -3.23 -9.13 -12.41
N GLY A 296 -4.34 -8.50 -12.79
CA GLY A 296 -5.32 -7.94 -11.85
C GLY A 296 -5.84 -9.00 -10.89
N LEU A 297 -6.23 -10.17 -11.41
CA LEU A 297 -6.69 -11.30 -10.59
C LEU A 297 -5.60 -11.76 -9.59
N LEU A 298 -4.36 -11.89 -10.05
CA LEU A 298 -3.22 -12.25 -9.19
C LEU A 298 -3.01 -11.21 -8.07
N MET A 299 -3.24 -9.92 -8.38
CA MET A 299 -3.16 -8.80 -7.44
C MET A 299 -4.45 -8.58 -6.64
N SER A 300 -5.36 -9.56 -6.61
CA SER A 300 -6.64 -9.50 -5.91
C SER A 300 -7.57 -8.35 -6.35
N CYS A 301 -7.37 -7.83 -7.56
CA CYS A 301 -8.30 -6.93 -8.21
C CYS A 301 -9.41 -7.73 -8.90
N PRO A 302 -10.69 -7.30 -8.83
CA PRO A 302 -11.78 -7.92 -9.58
C PRO A 302 -11.50 -8.00 -11.10
N LEU A 303 -11.97 -9.07 -11.76
CA LEU A 303 -11.65 -9.37 -13.17
C LEU A 303 -12.04 -8.29 -14.20
N ARG A 304 -13.00 -7.43 -13.86
CA ARG A 304 -13.52 -6.36 -14.74
C ARG A 304 -13.33 -4.97 -14.12
N THR A 305 -12.33 -4.86 -13.27
CA THR A 305 -12.01 -3.66 -12.52
C THR A 305 -11.60 -2.48 -13.39
N PHE A 306 -10.72 -2.71 -14.37
CA PHE A 306 -10.22 -1.66 -15.23
C PHE A 306 -11.25 -1.43 -16.35
N LEU A 307 -11.96 -0.30 -16.26
CA LEU A 307 -12.95 0.12 -17.26
C LEU A 307 -12.24 0.86 -18.39
N THR A 308 -12.81 0.91 -19.59
CA THR A 308 -12.40 1.92 -20.57
C THR A 308 -12.95 3.29 -20.19
N GLU A 309 -12.39 4.36 -20.74
CA GLU A 309 -12.86 5.73 -20.50
C GLU A 309 -14.36 5.89 -20.82
N ASP A 310 -14.80 5.41 -21.98
CA ASP A 310 -16.22 5.48 -22.40
C ASP A 310 -17.13 4.77 -21.40
N ARG A 311 -16.71 3.59 -20.93
CA ARG A 311 -17.50 2.83 -19.96
C ARG A 311 -17.53 3.53 -18.61
N TYR A 312 -16.41 4.12 -18.18
CA TYR A 312 -16.33 4.89 -16.95
C TYR A 312 -17.29 6.08 -16.99
N ARG A 313 -17.25 6.85 -18.09
CA ARG A 313 -18.14 7.99 -18.32
C ARG A 313 -19.60 7.55 -18.34
N ALA A 314 -19.93 6.48 -19.06
CA ALA A 314 -21.30 5.94 -19.10
C ALA A 314 -21.79 5.51 -17.71
N ASP A 315 -20.95 4.85 -16.92
CA ASP A 315 -21.29 4.44 -15.55
C ASP A 315 -21.51 5.65 -14.63
N MET A 316 -20.73 6.74 -14.78
CA MET A 316 -20.96 7.99 -14.06
C MET A 316 -22.27 8.67 -14.45
N VAL A 317 -22.58 8.77 -15.75
CA VAL A 317 -23.84 9.35 -16.23
C VAL A 317 -25.04 8.56 -15.72
N GLU A 318 -24.98 7.22 -15.78
CA GLU A 318 -26.03 6.35 -15.23
C GLU A 318 -26.23 6.55 -13.71
N CYS A 319 -25.19 6.98 -12.99
CA CYS A 319 -25.26 7.24 -11.57
C CYS A 319 -25.76 8.65 -11.21
N GLY A 320 -25.96 9.54 -12.19
CA GLY A 320 -26.51 10.89 -11.98
C GLY A 320 -25.51 12.04 -12.08
N TYR A 321 -24.30 11.81 -12.61
CA TYR A 321 -23.35 12.88 -12.92
C TYR A 321 -23.66 13.51 -14.28
N ASP A 322 -23.46 14.83 -14.40
CA ASP A 322 -23.69 15.58 -15.63
C ASP A 322 -22.65 15.22 -16.71
N PRO A 323 -23.06 14.68 -17.88
CA PRO A 323 -22.16 14.32 -18.97
C PRO A 323 -21.18 15.43 -19.38
N ARG A 324 -21.61 16.70 -19.33
CA ARG A 324 -20.82 17.86 -19.76
C ARG A 324 -19.74 18.26 -18.75
N SER A 325 -19.92 17.87 -17.49
CA SER A 325 -18.97 18.17 -16.41
C SER A 325 -17.88 17.11 -16.23
N ILE A 326 -18.07 15.91 -16.80
CA ILE A 326 -17.16 14.79 -16.58
C ILE A 326 -15.84 15.01 -17.32
N THR A 327 -14.77 15.14 -16.55
CA THR A 327 -13.38 15.21 -17.01
C THR A 327 -12.67 13.93 -16.62
N ILE A 328 -12.01 13.28 -17.58
CA ILE A 328 -11.09 12.17 -17.34
C ILE A 328 -9.77 12.58 -17.97
N ARG A 329 -8.78 12.90 -17.14
CA ARG A 329 -7.48 13.39 -17.60
C ARG A 329 -6.42 12.32 -17.39
N ASP A 330 -5.77 11.93 -18.48
CA ASP A 330 -4.62 11.04 -18.46
C ASP A 330 -3.40 11.73 -17.83
N VAL A 331 -2.82 11.09 -16.82
CA VAL A 331 -1.61 11.52 -16.10
C VAL A 331 -0.57 10.39 -16.05
N SER A 332 -0.66 9.42 -16.96
CA SER A 332 0.20 8.23 -16.96
C SER A 332 1.69 8.55 -17.03
N ASP A 333 2.05 9.57 -17.82
CA ASP A 333 3.43 10.04 -18.00
C ASP A 333 4.08 10.49 -16.69
N ASP A 334 3.29 11.02 -15.76
CA ASP A 334 3.78 11.60 -14.52
C ASP A 334 3.79 10.61 -13.34
N VAL A 335 3.24 9.40 -13.53
CA VAL A 335 2.94 8.47 -12.42
C VAL A 335 3.73 7.17 -12.52
N PHE A 336 3.58 6.40 -13.60
CA PHE A 336 4.04 5.01 -13.62
C PHE A 336 5.57 4.89 -13.57
N ALA A 337 6.27 5.64 -14.41
CA ALA A 337 7.73 5.65 -14.43
C ALA A 337 8.30 6.08 -13.07
N GLY A 338 7.77 7.17 -12.49
CA GLY A 338 8.22 7.70 -11.21
C GLY A 338 8.11 6.70 -10.06
N VAL A 339 6.97 6.01 -9.96
CA VAL A 339 6.76 4.98 -8.93
C VAL A 339 7.64 3.75 -9.17
N ALA A 340 7.74 3.27 -10.41
CA ALA A 340 8.59 2.12 -10.74
C ALA A 340 10.05 2.38 -10.38
N ASP A 341 10.56 3.56 -10.70
CA ASP A 341 11.92 3.98 -10.40
C ASP A 341 12.17 4.17 -8.90
N TYR A 342 11.20 4.73 -8.17
CA TYR A 342 11.29 4.83 -6.72
C TYR A 342 11.40 3.45 -6.08
N LEU A 343 10.54 2.51 -6.46
CA LEU A 343 10.54 1.15 -5.90
C LEU A 343 11.85 0.41 -6.21
N ARG A 344 12.41 0.61 -7.40
CA ARG A 344 13.73 0.06 -7.76
C ARG A 344 14.84 0.64 -6.88
N ARG A 345 14.91 1.96 -6.71
CA ARG A 345 15.89 2.61 -5.82
C ARG A 345 15.74 2.16 -4.37
N GLN A 346 14.50 1.99 -3.91
CA GLN A 346 14.22 1.57 -2.54
C GLN A 346 14.65 0.12 -2.29
N GLU A 347 14.42 -0.79 -3.26
CA GLU A 347 14.96 -2.15 -3.22
C GLU A 347 16.50 -2.14 -3.21
N GLU A 348 17.14 -1.35 -4.08
CA GLU A 348 18.61 -1.21 -4.11
C GLU A 348 19.14 -0.73 -2.76
N ALA A 349 18.56 0.33 -2.19
CA ALA A 349 18.97 0.90 -0.89
C ALA A 349 18.77 -0.09 0.28
N LEU A 350 17.66 -0.83 0.30
CA LEU A 350 17.37 -1.79 1.37
C LEU A 350 18.15 -3.10 1.22
N SER A 351 18.58 -3.45 0.01
CA SER A 351 19.36 -4.66 -0.25
C SER A 351 20.72 -4.66 0.46
N PHE A 352 21.31 -3.48 0.70
CA PHE A 352 22.51 -3.32 1.54
C PHE A 352 22.33 -3.81 2.98
N TYR A 353 21.09 -3.85 3.46
CA TYR A 353 20.72 -4.36 4.78
C TYR A 353 20.16 -5.79 4.74
N GLY A 354 20.24 -6.46 3.58
CA GLY A 354 19.61 -7.76 3.36
C GLY A 354 18.07 -7.73 3.41
N ILE A 355 17.46 -6.55 3.22
CA ILE A 355 16.02 -6.35 3.25
C ILE A 355 15.51 -6.24 1.81
N SER A 356 14.48 -7.01 1.47
CA SER A 356 13.75 -6.84 0.20
C SER A 356 12.39 -6.19 0.44
N ILE A 357 11.96 -5.36 -0.51
CA ILE A 357 10.59 -4.82 -0.55
C ILE A 357 9.56 -5.83 -1.08
N ALA A 358 9.98 -7.06 -1.38
CA ALA A 358 9.13 -8.21 -1.69
C ALA A 358 8.08 -7.89 -2.77
N GLY A 359 6.78 -7.95 -2.44
CA GLY A 359 5.68 -7.71 -3.38
C GLY A 359 5.75 -6.35 -4.07
N PHE A 360 6.32 -5.33 -3.44
CA PHE A 360 6.49 -4.02 -4.06
C PHE A 360 7.50 -4.03 -5.21
N LYS A 361 8.46 -4.97 -5.23
CA LYS A 361 9.37 -5.15 -6.37
C LYS A 361 8.59 -5.61 -7.60
N LEU A 362 7.63 -6.51 -7.41
CA LEU A 362 6.73 -6.96 -8.49
C LEU A 362 5.83 -5.81 -8.95
N ALA A 363 5.29 -5.02 -8.01
CA ALA A 363 4.53 -3.82 -8.34
C ALA A 363 5.34 -2.81 -9.16
N GLY A 364 6.61 -2.56 -8.82
CA GLY A 364 7.49 -1.68 -9.61
C GLY A 364 7.71 -2.18 -11.03
N ARG A 365 7.91 -3.49 -11.22
CA ARG A 365 8.00 -4.09 -12.58
C ARG A 365 6.68 -3.95 -13.35
N LEU A 366 5.56 -4.12 -12.67
CA LEU A 366 4.22 -3.98 -13.23
C LEU A 366 3.96 -2.54 -13.70
N PHE A 367 4.24 -1.54 -12.86
CA PHE A 367 4.11 -0.14 -13.22
C PHE A 367 5.05 0.24 -14.38
N GLY A 368 6.29 -0.26 -14.37
CA GLY A 368 7.20 -0.07 -15.51
C GLY A 368 6.69 -0.73 -16.80
N TRP A 369 5.94 -1.83 -16.73
CA TRP A 369 5.28 -2.40 -17.90
C TRP A 369 4.09 -1.56 -18.35
N PHE A 370 3.25 -1.05 -17.43
CA PHE A 370 2.15 -0.12 -17.77
C PHE A 370 2.66 1.13 -18.48
N ASP A 371 3.76 1.72 -17.99
CA ASP A 371 4.43 2.85 -18.59
C ASP A 371 4.85 2.59 -20.05
N ARG A 372 5.52 1.45 -20.31
CA ARG A 372 6.00 1.12 -21.67
C ARG A 372 4.89 0.68 -22.63
N SER A 373 3.93 -0.11 -22.16
CA SER A 373 2.88 -0.70 -22.99
C SER A 373 1.68 0.20 -23.20
N ARG A 374 1.45 1.17 -22.30
CA ARG A 374 0.27 2.04 -22.29
C ARG A 374 -1.07 1.30 -22.30
N VAL A 375 -1.08 0.05 -21.84
CA VAL A 375 -2.29 -0.78 -21.73
C VAL A 375 -3.25 -0.26 -20.66
N VAL A 376 -2.70 0.29 -19.58
CA VAL A 376 -3.44 0.93 -18.48
C VAL A 376 -3.05 2.40 -18.46
N LYS A 377 -4.04 3.26 -18.19
CA LYS A 377 -3.86 4.68 -17.97
C LYS A 377 -4.09 5.02 -16.50
N ALA A 378 -3.24 5.86 -15.93
CA ALA A 378 -3.49 6.54 -14.69
C ALA A 378 -4.28 7.81 -14.98
N VAL A 379 -5.46 7.97 -14.38
CA VAL A 379 -6.35 9.09 -14.68
C VAL A 379 -6.83 9.82 -13.44
N ILE A 380 -6.96 11.14 -13.57
CA ILE A 380 -7.74 11.96 -12.65
C ILE A 380 -9.14 12.12 -13.23
N VAL A 381 -10.14 11.76 -12.45
CA VAL A 381 -11.56 11.82 -12.81
C VAL A 381 -12.25 12.86 -11.96
N VAL A 382 -12.94 13.80 -12.60
CA VAL A 382 -13.79 14.79 -11.95
C VAL A 382 -15.16 14.77 -12.60
N GLY A 383 -16.23 14.79 -11.80
CA GLY A 383 -17.59 14.92 -12.30
C GLY A 383 -18.48 15.68 -11.34
N ARG A 384 -19.41 16.47 -11.86
CA ARG A 384 -20.38 17.23 -11.07
C ARG A 384 -21.78 16.66 -11.23
N THR A 385 -22.63 16.85 -10.23
CA THR A 385 -24.06 16.57 -10.35
C THR A 385 -24.73 17.72 -11.11
N SER A 386 -25.84 17.44 -11.80
CA SER A 386 -26.55 18.41 -12.66
C SER A 386 -27.10 19.64 -11.92
N GLY A 387 -27.04 19.68 -10.60
CA GLY A 387 -27.51 20.79 -9.76
C GLY A 387 -26.48 21.88 -9.44
N GLN A 388 -25.18 21.66 -9.72
CA GLN A 388 -24.14 22.66 -9.40
C GLN A 388 -23.66 23.41 -10.65
N PRO A 389 -23.68 24.76 -10.66
CA PRO A 389 -23.21 25.54 -11.81
C PRO A 389 -21.72 25.26 -12.12
N LEU A 390 -21.40 25.23 -13.41
CA LEU A 390 -20.04 25.24 -13.91
C LEU A 390 -19.40 26.57 -13.49
N THR A 391 -18.58 26.57 -12.43
CA THR A 391 -17.61 27.65 -12.20
C THR A 391 -16.66 27.69 -13.39
N THR A 392 -16.92 28.60 -14.33
CA THR A 392 -15.98 28.95 -15.39
C THR A 392 -14.74 29.52 -14.70
N SER A 393 -13.66 28.73 -14.70
CA SER A 393 -12.33 29.26 -14.45
C SER A 393 -12.03 30.22 -15.59
N THR A 394 -12.09 31.52 -15.32
CA THR A 394 -11.47 32.52 -16.17
C THR A 394 -9.97 32.24 -16.13
N ALA A 395 -9.47 31.59 -17.18
CA ALA A 395 -8.06 31.56 -17.48
C ALA A 395 -7.60 33.03 -17.67
N GLY A 396 -6.93 33.58 -16.66
CA GLY A 396 -6.18 34.82 -16.79
C GLY A 396 -4.97 34.55 -17.68
N GLY A 397 -4.80 35.37 -18.72
CA GLY A 397 -3.65 35.36 -19.62
C GLY A 397 -2.39 35.96 -19.04
#